data_AF-A0A822A5P0-F1
#
_entry.id   AF-A0A822A5P0-F1
#
_cell.length_a   1.000
_cell.length_b   1.000
_cell.length_c   1.000
_cell.angle_alpha   90.00
_cell.angle_beta   90.00
_cell.angle_gamma   90.00
#
_symmetry.space_group_name_H-M   'P 1'
#
loop_
_entity.id
_entity.type
_entity.pdbx_description
1 polymer ?
#
loop_
_entity_poly.entity_id
_entity_poly.type
_entity_poly.pdbx_seq_one_letter_code
_entity_poly.pdbx_strand_id
1 'polypeptide(L)'
;MVLYYVHRYMRLTPAFLLVVLVSINLTPYFGNGPLFPSEQGFETPLCRSRYWWTSILYIGNIVQPDHMCLTVSWYLHNDMQFHWIAPLALIPFVLGRKRIGVMVGVIFVLISIGSISGTLIRYPYMVNGTLQPANRAANPTFINAIYYPPWCRISPYAIGLIVGFIIINTGRTCPLRMRTKLIGTSIAFAISFACIFIMFADSVLRNGLSPKVHIAYQTLSRPLWSLAIGWMIFLCSTDQGGIVNTILSWPIWAPL
;
A
#
# COMPACT_ATOMS: atom_id res chain seq x y z
N MET A 1 4.51 1.97 25.18
CA MET A 1 4.98 2.47 23.85
C MET A 1 6.18 1.71 23.32
N VAL A 2 7.25 1.47 24.09
CA VAL A 2 8.44 0.74 23.59
C VAL A 2 8.12 -0.65 23.04
N LEU A 3 7.32 -1.45 23.77
CA LEU A 3 6.91 -2.80 23.34
C LEU A 3 6.17 -2.79 21.98
N TYR A 4 5.38 -1.76 21.69
CA TYR A 4 4.65 -1.63 20.43
C TYR A 4 5.58 -1.53 19.22
N TYR A 5 6.72 -0.86 19.36
CA TYR A 5 7.72 -0.75 18.30
C TYR A 5 8.61 -1.99 18.23
N VAL A 6 9.14 -2.43 19.37
CA VAL A 6 10.09 -3.55 19.44
C VAL A 6 9.43 -4.85 18.96
N HIS A 7 8.21 -5.14 19.40
CA HIS A 7 7.52 -6.38 19.02
C HIS A 7 7.33 -6.49 17.50
N ARG A 8 6.96 -5.39 16.82
CA ARG A 8 6.78 -5.40 15.36
C ARG A 8 8.12 -5.55 14.64
N TYR A 9 9.16 -4.86 15.11
CA TYR A 9 10.50 -4.98 14.55
C TYR A 9 11.02 -6.42 14.65
N MET A 10 10.98 -7.00 15.85
CA MET A 10 11.43 -8.38 16.08
C MET A 10 10.61 -9.43 15.32
N ARG A 11 9.33 -9.16 15.00
CA ARG A 11 8.51 -10.05 14.18
C ARG A 11 8.89 -10.04 12.69
N LEU A 12 9.23 -8.88 12.14
CA LEU A 12 9.42 -8.72 10.69
C LEU A 12 10.89 -8.83 10.26
N THR A 13 11.81 -8.27 11.04
CA THR A 13 13.22 -8.15 10.66
C THR A 13 13.93 -9.48 10.45
N PRO A 14 13.72 -10.54 11.27
CA PRO A 14 14.40 -11.83 11.04
C PRO A 14 14.06 -12.46 9.70
N ALA A 15 12.79 -12.48 9.33
CA ALA A 15 12.35 -13.00 8.03
C ALA A 15 12.88 -12.13 6.87
N PHE A 16 12.87 -10.80 7.04
CA PHE A 16 13.38 -9.89 6.02
C PHE A 16 14.89 -10.05 5.81
N LEU A 17 15.67 -10.18 6.89
CA LEU A 17 17.11 -10.45 6.83
C LEU A 17 17.41 -11.79 6.16
N LEU A 18 16.63 -12.84 6.45
CA LEU A 18 16.78 -14.13 5.77
C LEU A 18 16.60 -13.97 4.26
N VAL A 19 15.58 -13.23 3.80
CA VAL A 19 15.37 -12.98 2.36
C VAL A 19 16.53 -12.19 1.75
N VAL A 20 17.07 -11.20 2.46
CA VAL A 20 18.27 -10.46 2.02
C VAL A 20 19.48 -11.39 1.90
N LEU A 21 19.71 -12.27 2.88
CA LEU A 21 20.80 -13.24 2.85
C LEU A 21 20.65 -14.25 1.70
N VAL A 22 19.43 -14.74 1.46
CA VAL A 22 19.11 -15.62 0.32
C VAL A 22 19.36 -14.88 -1.00
N SER A 23 18.93 -13.63 -1.13
CA SER A 23 19.20 -12.79 -2.30
C SER A 23 20.70 -12.69 -2.56
N ILE A 24 21.50 -12.31 -1.56
CA ILE A 24 22.94 -12.08 -1.72
C ILE A 24 23.73 -13.37 -2.02
N ASN A 25 23.36 -14.49 -1.39
CA ASN A 25 24.20 -15.69 -1.34
C ASN A 25 23.68 -16.86 -2.17
N LEU A 26 22.36 -16.99 -2.35
CA LEU A 26 21.76 -18.18 -2.98
C LEU A 26 21.20 -17.88 -4.37
N THR A 27 20.63 -16.69 -4.58
CA THR A 27 20.03 -16.37 -5.88
C THR A 27 20.98 -16.44 -7.06
N PRO A 28 22.30 -16.14 -6.96
CA PRO A 28 23.21 -16.35 -8.09
C PRO A 28 23.25 -17.80 -8.60
N TYR A 29 22.87 -18.77 -7.78
CA TYR A 29 22.89 -20.20 -8.11
C TYR A 29 21.52 -20.76 -8.52
N PHE A 30 20.45 -19.95 -8.56
CA PHE A 30 19.09 -20.43 -8.83
C PHE A 30 18.85 -20.83 -10.28
N GLY A 31 19.67 -20.37 -11.22
CA GLY A 31 19.56 -20.78 -12.60
C GLY A 31 20.48 -20.00 -13.51
N ASN A 32 20.52 -20.45 -14.76
CA ASN A 32 21.21 -19.80 -15.86
C ASN A 32 20.22 -19.70 -17.02
N GLY A 33 20.01 -18.50 -17.56
CA GLY A 33 19.07 -18.30 -18.66
C GLY A 33 19.11 -16.87 -19.20
N PRO A 34 18.60 -16.65 -20.43
CA PRO A 34 18.65 -15.34 -21.09
C PRO A 34 17.83 -14.26 -20.38
N LEU A 35 16.85 -14.66 -19.56
CA LEU A 35 16.06 -13.77 -18.70
C LEU A 35 16.55 -13.75 -17.25
N PHE A 36 17.53 -14.60 -16.91
CA PHE A 36 18.09 -14.62 -15.57
C PHE A 36 18.96 -13.37 -15.39
N PRO A 37 18.85 -12.64 -14.25
CA PRO A 37 19.69 -11.47 -14.02
C PRO A 37 21.16 -11.90 -14.08
N SER A 38 21.90 -11.27 -15.00
CA SER A 38 23.28 -11.61 -15.38
C SER A 38 24.15 -12.00 -14.18
N GLU A 39 24.69 -13.24 -14.14
CA GLU A 39 25.79 -13.81 -13.31
C GLU A 39 25.90 -13.37 -11.82
N GLN A 40 24.95 -12.61 -11.31
CA GLN A 40 25.00 -11.87 -10.04
C GLN A 40 23.75 -12.16 -9.22
N GLY A 41 22.75 -12.87 -9.74
CA GLY A 41 21.52 -13.18 -8.99
C GLY A 41 20.52 -12.02 -8.92
N PHE A 42 19.43 -12.21 -8.17
CA PHE A 42 18.34 -11.22 -8.07
C PHE A 42 18.72 -10.10 -7.10
N GLU A 43 18.93 -8.88 -7.63
CA GLU A 43 19.18 -7.62 -6.89
C GLU A 43 20.43 -7.62 -5.99
N THR A 44 21.29 -8.64 -6.13
CA THR A 44 22.53 -8.81 -5.35
C THR A 44 23.46 -7.58 -5.38
N PRO A 45 23.68 -6.88 -6.52
CA PRO A 45 24.56 -5.72 -6.54
C PRO A 45 24.05 -4.56 -5.68
N LEU A 46 22.72 -4.37 -5.64
CA LEU A 46 22.10 -3.35 -4.79
C LEU A 46 22.21 -3.73 -3.32
N CYS A 47 22.04 -5.01 -2.99
CA CYS A 47 22.19 -5.52 -1.63
C CYS A 47 23.64 -5.55 -1.11
N ARG A 48 24.64 -5.65 -1.99
CA ARG A 48 26.06 -5.50 -1.64
C ARG A 48 26.53 -4.04 -1.68
N SER A 49 25.66 -3.11 -2.07
CA SER A 49 25.98 -1.68 -2.09
C SER A 49 26.14 -1.12 -0.67
N ARG A 50 26.68 0.10 -0.57
CA ARG A 50 26.83 0.82 0.70
C ARG A 50 25.52 1.15 1.43
N TYR A 51 24.35 0.88 0.83
CA TYR A 51 23.04 1.24 1.34
C TYR A 51 22.24 0.08 1.95
N TRP A 52 22.80 -1.13 2.05
CA TRP A 52 22.12 -2.32 2.62
C TRP A 52 21.50 -2.09 4.01
N TRP A 53 22.17 -1.30 4.85
CA TRP A 53 21.71 -0.96 6.20
C TRP A 53 20.39 -0.17 6.20
N THR A 54 20.08 0.56 5.13
CA THR A 54 18.83 1.32 5.00
C THR A 54 17.59 0.41 4.96
N SER A 55 17.75 -0.84 4.49
CA SER A 55 16.71 -1.85 4.52
C SER A 55 16.42 -2.33 5.94
N ILE A 56 17.46 -2.52 6.77
CA ILE A 56 17.31 -2.95 8.18
C ILE A 56 16.59 -1.87 9.01
N LEU A 57 16.85 -0.61 8.70
CA LEU A 57 16.17 0.52 9.32
C LEU A 57 14.85 0.88 8.64
N TYR A 58 14.43 0.19 7.59
CA TYR A 58 13.19 0.46 6.85
C TYR A 58 13.09 1.89 6.28
N ILE A 59 14.22 2.48 5.85
CA ILE A 59 14.29 3.85 5.31
C ILE A 59 14.88 3.92 3.89
N GLY A 60 15.10 2.78 3.23
CA GLY A 60 15.68 2.75 1.88
C GLY A 60 14.87 3.50 0.83
N ASN A 61 13.55 3.56 0.98
CA ASN A 61 12.62 4.30 0.10
C ASN A 61 12.68 5.83 0.28
N ILE A 62 13.44 6.33 1.25
CA ILE A 62 13.63 7.77 1.50
C ILE A 62 15.09 8.17 1.25
N VAL A 63 16.04 7.40 1.77
CA VAL A 63 17.46 7.75 1.74
C VAL A 63 18.04 7.65 0.33
N GLN A 64 17.86 6.49 -0.31
CA GLN A 64 18.36 6.25 -1.66
C GLN A 64 17.46 5.22 -2.35
N PRO A 65 16.32 5.65 -2.92
CA PRO A 65 15.33 4.74 -3.50
C PRO A 65 15.91 3.91 -4.66
N ASP A 66 16.82 4.50 -5.45
CA ASP A 66 17.50 3.83 -6.57
C ASP A 66 18.48 2.71 -6.14
N HIS A 67 18.86 2.67 -4.85
CA HIS A 67 19.82 1.71 -4.32
C HIS A 67 19.23 0.90 -3.16
N MET A 68 17.90 0.72 -3.14
CA MET A 68 17.28 -0.21 -2.20
C MET A 68 17.78 -1.63 -2.49
N CYS A 69 18.24 -2.33 -1.44
CA CYS A 69 18.73 -3.71 -1.58
C CYS A 69 17.70 -4.61 -2.25
N LEU A 70 16.47 -4.63 -1.75
CA LEU A 70 15.36 -5.35 -2.38
C LEU A 70 14.35 -4.33 -2.88
N THR A 71 14.27 -4.13 -4.19
CA THR A 71 13.33 -3.18 -4.80
C THR A 71 11.91 -3.40 -4.30
N VAL A 72 11.48 -4.67 -4.24
CA VAL A 72 10.15 -5.09 -3.76
C VAL A 72 9.89 -4.72 -2.27
N SER A 73 10.93 -4.51 -1.45
CA SER A 73 10.76 -4.18 -0.03
C SER A 73 10.28 -2.75 0.24
N TRP A 74 10.08 -1.94 -0.80
CA TRP A 74 9.54 -0.58 -0.70
C TRP A 74 8.25 -0.51 0.12
N TYR A 75 7.35 -1.50 -0.02
CA TYR A 75 6.08 -1.52 0.72
C TYR A 75 6.30 -1.83 2.20
N LEU A 76 7.31 -2.65 2.52
CA LEU A 76 7.66 -3.01 3.88
C LEU A 76 8.32 -1.82 4.60
N HIS A 77 9.13 -1.03 3.88
CA HIS A 77 9.65 0.24 4.39
C HIS A 77 8.51 1.20 4.74
N ASN A 78 7.57 1.40 3.80
CA ASN A 78 6.38 2.22 4.03
C ASN A 78 5.55 1.73 5.23
N ASP A 79 5.28 0.44 5.32
CA ASP A 79 4.49 -0.15 6.40
C ASP A 79 5.11 0.07 7.79
N MET A 80 6.44 -0.07 7.92
CA MET A 80 7.15 0.23 9.16
C MET A 80 7.10 1.73 9.50
N GLN A 81 7.28 2.60 8.51
CA GLN A 81 7.17 4.06 8.68
C GLN A 81 5.77 4.48 9.12
N PHE A 82 4.72 3.87 8.55
CA PHE A 82 3.35 4.09 8.97
C PHE A 82 3.10 3.61 10.40
N HIS A 83 3.68 2.48 10.80
CA HIS A 83 3.65 2.01 12.19
C HIS A 83 4.26 3.01 13.17
N TRP A 84 5.35 3.69 12.78
CA TRP A 84 6.01 4.68 13.63
C TRP A 84 5.08 5.86 13.99
N ILE A 85 4.32 6.33 13.00
CA ILE A 85 3.41 7.48 13.13
C ILE A 85 1.97 7.11 13.52
N ALA A 86 1.58 5.82 13.42
CA ALA A 86 0.24 5.35 13.77
C ALA A 86 -0.22 5.75 15.17
N PRO A 87 0.65 5.80 16.21
CA PRO A 87 0.28 6.31 17.53
C PRO A 87 -0.33 7.72 17.55
N LEU A 88 -0.04 8.57 16.56
CA LEU A 88 -0.66 9.89 16.44
C LEU A 88 -2.19 9.81 16.30
N ALA A 89 -2.71 8.75 15.67
CA ALA A 89 -4.15 8.49 15.59
C ALA A 89 -4.61 7.51 16.69
N LEU A 90 -3.82 6.47 16.98
CA LEU A 90 -4.19 5.41 17.94
C LEU A 90 -4.29 5.93 19.38
N ILE A 91 -3.38 6.79 19.84
CA ILE A 91 -3.42 7.33 21.21
C ILE A 91 -4.73 8.12 21.43
N PRO A 92 -5.12 9.07 20.56
CA PRO A 92 -6.43 9.71 20.67
C PRO A 92 -7.61 8.73 20.69
N PHE A 93 -7.58 7.65 19.89
CA PHE A 93 -8.62 6.63 19.91
C PHE A 93 -8.74 5.92 21.25
N VAL A 94 -7.61 5.51 21.83
CA VAL A 94 -7.56 4.83 23.13
C VAL A 94 -7.98 5.76 24.27
N LEU A 95 -7.61 7.03 24.21
CA LEU A 95 -7.97 8.05 25.21
C LEU A 95 -9.42 8.57 25.07
N GLY A 96 -10.25 7.97 24.20
CA GLY A 96 -11.62 8.39 23.97
C GLY A 96 -11.78 9.70 23.20
N ARG A 97 -10.69 10.30 22.71
CA ARG A 97 -10.69 11.54 21.89
C ARG A 97 -10.91 11.21 20.41
N LYS A 98 -12.04 10.56 20.12
CA LYS A 98 -12.41 9.98 18.82
C LYS A 98 -12.25 10.96 17.65
N ARG A 99 -12.72 12.20 17.83
CA ARG A 99 -12.66 13.26 16.81
C ARG A 99 -11.22 13.59 16.39
N ILE A 100 -10.29 13.63 17.36
CA ILE A 100 -8.88 13.92 17.09
C ILE A 100 -8.25 12.79 16.30
N GLY A 101 -8.49 11.53 16.68
CA GLY A 101 -7.96 10.38 15.94
C GLY A 101 -8.46 10.31 14.50
N VAL A 102 -9.76 10.58 14.28
CA VAL A 102 -10.32 10.67 12.93
C VAL A 102 -9.72 11.83 12.15
N MET A 103 -9.56 13.00 12.77
CA MET A 103 -8.94 14.17 12.14
C MET A 103 -7.50 13.88 11.70
N VAL A 104 -6.69 13.22 12.53
CA VAL A 104 -5.32 12.80 12.16
C VAL A 104 -5.34 11.86 10.96
N GLY A 105 -6.24 10.86 10.95
CA GLY A 105 -6.39 9.95 9.81
C GLY A 105 -6.80 10.67 8.53
N VAL A 106 -7.73 11.62 8.60
CA VAL A 106 -8.13 12.46 7.46
C VAL A 106 -6.97 13.31 6.97
N ILE A 107 -6.18 13.91 7.87
CA ILE A 107 -4.98 14.68 7.50
C ILE A 107 -3.99 13.79 6.73
N PHE A 108 -3.75 12.55 7.16
CA PHE A 108 -2.89 11.62 6.43
C PHE A 108 -3.41 11.32 5.01
N VAL A 109 -4.72 11.12 4.86
CA VAL A 109 -5.32 10.94 3.53
C VAL A 109 -5.13 12.20 2.67
N LEU A 110 -5.32 13.39 3.24
CA LEU A 110 -5.12 14.66 2.53
C LEU A 110 -3.65 14.90 2.15
N ILE A 111 -2.68 14.51 2.99
CA ILE A 111 -1.25 14.55 2.66
C ILE A 111 -0.96 13.65 1.45
N SER A 112 -1.57 12.46 1.39
CA SER A 112 -1.44 11.56 0.24
C SER A 112 -2.02 12.16 -1.04
N ILE A 113 -3.23 12.71 -0.96
CA ILE A 113 -3.89 13.36 -2.11
C ILE A 113 -3.11 14.59 -2.57
N GLY A 114 -2.68 15.44 -1.64
CA GLY A 114 -1.96 16.69 -1.92
C GLY A 114 -0.57 16.45 -2.49
N SER A 115 0.17 15.46 -1.99
CA SER A 115 1.50 15.14 -2.49
C SER A 115 1.47 14.56 -3.92
N ILE A 116 0.53 13.66 -4.21
CA ILE A 116 0.38 13.08 -5.56
C ILE A 116 -0.08 14.17 -6.54
N SER A 117 -1.15 14.89 -6.22
CA SER A 117 -1.71 15.90 -7.11
C SER A 117 -0.72 17.06 -7.33
N GLY A 118 -0.06 17.55 -6.27
CA GLY A 118 0.97 18.59 -6.37
C GLY A 118 2.16 18.17 -7.25
N THR A 119 2.65 16.94 -7.09
CA THR A 119 3.76 16.43 -7.90
C THR A 119 3.38 16.32 -9.37
N LEU A 120 2.19 15.79 -9.68
CA LEU A 120 1.75 15.60 -11.06
C LEU A 120 1.35 16.91 -11.75
N ILE A 121 0.84 17.90 -11.01
CA ILE A 121 0.58 19.25 -11.54
C ILE A 121 1.91 19.96 -11.86
N ARG A 122 2.92 19.81 -10.99
CA ARG A 122 4.24 20.42 -11.19
C ARG A 122 5.02 19.75 -12.32
N TYR A 123 4.89 18.43 -12.47
CA TYR A 123 5.63 17.63 -13.42
C TYR A 123 4.70 16.78 -14.31
N PRO A 124 3.94 17.42 -15.23
CA PRO A 124 2.91 16.74 -16.02
C PRO A 124 3.50 15.72 -17.03
N TYR A 125 4.79 15.77 -17.34
CA TYR A 125 5.44 14.76 -18.18
C TYR A 125 5.52 13.38 -17.50
N MET A 126 5.35 13.31 -16.16
CA MET A 126 5.32 12.04 -15.43
C MET A 126 4.03 11.23 -15.67
N VAL A 127 2.99 11.87 -16.21
CA VAL A 127 1.68 11.29 -16.52
C VAL A 127 1.77 10.15 -17.54
N ASN A 128 2.78 10.19 -18.43
CA ASN A 128 2.99 9.12 -19.43
C ASN A 128 3.75 7.90 -18.87
N GLY A 129 4.07 7.89 -17.56
CA GLY A 129 4.97 6.91 -16.94
C GLY A 129 4.29 5.71 -16.29
N THR A 130 2.99 5.55 -16.44
CA THR A 130 2.21 4.57 -15.68
C THR A 130 2.05 3.28 -16.46
N LEU A 131 2.70 2.24 -15.93
CA LEU A 131 2.49 0.85 -16.33
C LEU A 131 2.44 0.67 -17.86
N GLN A 132 3.49 1.17 -18.52
CA GLN A 132 3.68 0.85 -19.92
C GLN A 132 3.89 -0.68 -20.03
N PRO A 133 3.42 -1.33 -21.11
CA PRO A 133 3.68 -2.76 -21.34
C PRO A 133 5.17 -3.05 -21.21
N ALA A 134 5.53 -4.29 -20.86
CA ALA A 134 6.86 -4.78 -20.47
C ALA A 134 8.09 -4.34 -21.33
N ASN A 135 7.85 -3.71 -22.48
CA ASN A 135 8.85 -3.17 -23.40
C ASN A 135 9.22 -1.70 -23.18
N ARG A 136 8.63 -0.98 -22.22
CA ARG A 136 9.04 0.40 -21.88
C ARG A 136 9.21 0.54 -20.37
N ALA A 137 10.43 0.81 -19.94
CA ALA A 137 10.80 0.95 -18.53
C ALA A 137 9.90 1.99 -17.83
N ALA A 138 9.44 1.67 -16.62
CA ALA A 138 8.77 2.64 -15.77
C ALA A 138 9.66 3.87 -15.58
N ASN A 139 9.09 5.08 -15.68
CA ASN A 139 9.86 6.30 -15.54
C ASN A 139 10.49 6.33 -14.12
N PRO A 140 11.83 6.31 -13.98
CA PRO A 140 12.49 6.22 -12.67
C PRO A 140 12.09 7.41 -11.78
N THR A 141 11.84 8.57 -12.40
CA THR A 141 11.38 9.76 -11.69
C THR A 141 9.98 9.58 -11.12
N PHE A 142 9.06 8.89 -11.80
CA PHE A 142 7.73 8.57 -11.26
C PHE A 142 7.84 7.61 -10.08
N ILE A 143 8.68 6.58 -10.22
CA ILE A 143 8.89 5.57 -9.19
C ILE A 143 9.39 6.24 -7.89
N ASN A 144 10.40 7.10 -8.00
CA ASN A 144 10.99 7.76 -6.84
C ASN A 144 10.17 8.92 -6.28
N ALA A 145 9.36 9.61 -7.10
CA ALA A 145 8.57 10.75 -6.63
C ALA A 145 7.16 10.38 -6.14
N ILE A 146 6.55 9.31 -6.67
CA ILE A 146 5.13 8.99 -6.43
C ILE A 146 4.92 7.56 -5.93
N TYR A 147 5.73 6.61 -6.41
CA TYR A 147 5.48 5.19 -6.12
C TYR A 147 6.04 4.76 -4.77
N TYR A 148 7.32 5.00 -4.51
CA TYR A 148 8.00 4.63 -3.27
C TYR A 148 7.71 5.52 -2.06
N PRO A 149 7.58 6.86 -2.20
CA PRO A 149 7.52 7.70 -1.03
C PRO A 149 6.31 7.43 -0.12
N PRO A 150 6.50 7.46 1.21
CA PRO A 150 5.45 7.11 2.18
C PRO A 150 4.29 8.10 2.16
N TRP A 151 4.57 9.39 1.96
CA TRP A 151 3.54 10.43 1.92
C TRP A 151 2.53 10.21 0.80
N CYS A 152 2.94 9.65 -0.35
CA CYS A 152 2.04 9.28 -1.44
C CYS A 152 1.24 7.99 -1.16
N ARG A 153 1.62 7.20 -0.14
CA ARG A 153 1.13 5.83 0.11
C ARG A 153 0.41 5.64 1.44
N ILE A 154 0.34 6.68 2.29
CA ILE A 154 -0.23 6.61 3.63
C ILE A 154 -1.78 6.49 3.66
N SER A 155 -2.47 6.85 2.57
CA SER A 155 -3.94 6.90 2.54
C SER A 155 -4.63 5.56 2.87
N PRO A 156 -4.27 4.40 2.27
CA PRO A 156 -4.81 3.10 2.68
C PRO A 156 -4.63 2.79 4.15
N TYR A 157 -3.44 3.08 4.70
CA TYR A 157 -3.13 2.82 6.10
C TYR A 157 -4.01 3.66 7.04
N ALA A 158 -4.17 4.95 6.73
CA ALA A 158 -5.01 5.86 7.49
C ALA A 158 -6.50 5.46 7.45
N ILE A 159 -7.01 5.04 6.29
CA ILE A 159 -8.37 4.53 6.15
C ILE A 159 -8.56 3.25 6.98
N GLY A 160 -7.57 2.35 6.95
CA GLY A 160 -7.57 1.14 7.78
C GLY A 160 -7.64 1.45 9.29
N LEU A 161 -6.90 2.45 9.77
CA LEU A 161 -6.98 2.90 11.17
C LEU A 161 -8.39 3.39 11.54
N ILE A 162 -9.02 4.19 10.68
CA ILE A 162 -10.36 4.72 10.90
C ILE A 162 -11.39 3.58 10.88
N VAL A 163 -11.32 2.69 9.89
CA VAL A 163 -12.23 1.54 9.77
C VAL A 163 -12.08 0.61 10.97
N GLY A 164 -10.85 0.29 11.39
CA GLY A 164 -10.59 -0.51 12.58
C GLY A 164 -11.16 0.12 13.85
N PHE A 165 -11.01 1.44 14.00
CA PHE A 165 -11.64 2.18 15.08
C PHE A 165 -13.18 2.09 15.05
N ILE A 166 -13.80 2.25 13.87
CA ILE A 166 -15.26 2.09 13.71
C ILE A 166 -15.69 0.69 14.14
N ILE A 167 -15.04 -0.36 13.64
CA ILE A 167 -15.36 -1.76 13.98
C ILE A 167 -15.32 -1.99 15.49
N ILE A 168 -14.27 -1.53 16.17
CA ILE A 168 -14.12 -1.68 17.63
C ILE A 168 -15.27 -1.00 18.39
N ASN A 169 -15.73 0.17 17.92
CA ASN A 169 -16.81 0.91 18.60
C ASN A 169 -18.21 0.39 18.26
N THR A 170 -18.38 -0.19 17.06
CA THR A 170 -19.66 -0.74 16.61
C THR A 170 -19.95 -2.10 17.24
N GLY A 171 -18.91 -2.88 17.56
CA GLY A 171 -19.07 -4.25 18.06
C GLY A 171 -19.43 -5.26 16.97
N ARG A 172 -19.61 -6.53 17.36
CA ARG A 172 -19.80 -7.65 16.41
C ARG A 172 -21.16 -7.66 15.70
N THR A 173 -22.18 -7.03 16.27
CA THR A 173 -23.54 -7.06 15.72
C THR A 173 -24.04 -5.65 15.43
N CYS A 174 -23.95 -5.25 14.16
CA CYS A 174 -24.53 -4.00 13.67
C CYS A 174 -25.62 -4.30 12.64
N PRO A 175 -26.91 -4.31 13.02
CA PRO A 175 -27.98 -4.57 12.07
C PRO A 175 -28.14 -3.38 11.12
N LEU A 176 -27.52 -3.47 9.95
CA LEU A 176 -27.70 -2.51 8.87
C LEU A 176 -28.99 -2.78 8.09
N ARG A 177 -29.70 -1.71 7.70
CA ARG A 177 -30.83 -1.81 6.78
C ARG A 177 -30.36 -2.45 5.47
N MET A 178 -31.18 -3.33 4.89
CA MET A 178 -30.87 -4.03 3.63
C MET A 178 -30.47 -3.05 2.51
N ARG A 179 -31.16 -1.92 2.39
CA ARG A 179 -30.84 -0.87 1.42
C ARG A 179 -29.42 -0.32 1.61
N THR A 180 -28.98 -0.08 2.85
CA THR A 180 -27.64 0.41 3.15
C THR A 180 -26.58 -0.61 2.76
N LYS A 181 -26.82 -1.89 3.05
CA LYS A 181 -25.92 -2.99 2.64
C LYS A 181 -25.80 -3.06 1.12
N LEU A 182 -26.93 -3.09 0.41
CA LEU A 182 -26.95 -3.18 -1.05
C LEU A 182 -26.28 -1.97 -1.71
N ILE A 183 -26.64 -0.75 -1.29
CA ILE A 183 -26.06 0.48 -1.85
C ILE A 183 -24.57 0.55 -1.58
N GLY A 184 -24.14 0.32 -0.33
CA GLY A 184 -22.74 0.38 0.04
C GLY A 184 -21.90 -0.65 -0.71
N THR A 185 -22.37 -1.89 -0.83
CA THR A 185 -21.66 -2.95 -1.56
C THR A 185 -21.63 -2.69 -3.06
N SER A 186 -22.73 -2.19 -3.65
CA SER A 186 -22.75 -1.80 -5.07
C SER A 186 -21.78 -0.65 -5.35
N ILE A 187 -21.70 0.35 -4.46
CA ILE A 187 -20.73 1.45 -4.58
C ILE A 187 -19.30 0.90 -4.45
N ALA A 188 -19.02 0.04 -3.47
CA ALA A 188 -17.70 -0.55 -3.28
C ALA A 188 -17.26 -1.38 -4.50
N PHE A 189 -18.17 -2.16 -5.08
CA PHE A 189 -17.92 -2.93 -6.30
C PHE A 189 -17.67 -2.01 -7.50
N ALA A 190 -18.51 -0.98 -7.69
CA ALA A 190 -18.34 0.00 -8.78
C ALA A 190 -17.00 0.75 -8.68
N ILE A 191 -16.60 1.17 -7.48
CA ILE A 191 -15.30 1.80 -7.24
C ILE A 191 -14.16 0.85 -7.59
N SER A 192 -14.23 -0.40 -7.12
CA SER A 192 -13.19 -1.40 -7.36
C SER A 192 -13.06 -1.72 -8.86
N PHE A 193 -14.19 -1.93 -9.53
CA PHE A 193 -14.25 -2.16 -10.97
C PHE A 193 -13.68 -0.97 -11.75
N ALA A 194 -14.07 0.27 -11.40
CA ALA A 194 -13.53 1.47 -12.03
C ALA A 194 -12.01 1.59 -11.83
N CYS A 195 -11.49 1.30 -10.63
CA CYS A 195 -10.06 1.35 -10.36
C CYS A 195 -9.25 0.39 -11.25
N ILE A 196 -9.75 -0.83 -11.46
CA ILE A 196 -9.10 -1.84 -12.30
C ILE A 196 -9.24 -1.46 -13.77
N PHE A 197 -10.44 -1.10 -14.22
CA PHE A 197 -10.71 -0.81 -15.62
C PHE A 197 -9.95 0.42 -16.12
N ILE A 198 -9.86 1.48 -15.30
CA ILE A 198 -9.08 2.68 -15.66
C ILE A 198 -7.58 2.33 -15.75
N MET A 199 -7.04 1.50 -14.85
CA MET A 199 -5.66 1.01 -14.93
C MET A 199 -5.41 0.26 -16.24
N PHE A 200 -6.33 -0.64 -16.57
CA PHE A 200 -6.25 -1.44 -17.79
C PHE A 200 -6.32 -0.54 -19.03
N ALA A 201 -7.27 0.39 -19.08
CA ALA A 201 -7.40 1.36 -20.16
C ALA A 201 -6.12 2.18 -20.36
N ASP A 202 -5.51 2.66 -19.28
CA ASP A 202 -4.24 3.40 -19.33
C ASP A 202 -3.11 2.56 -19.94
N SER A 203 -3.05 1.26 -19.63
CA SER A 203 -2.01 0.36 -20.13
C SER A 203 -2.16 -0.05 -21.61
N VAL A 204 -3.38 -0.03 -22.15
CA VAL A 204 -3.69 -0.51 -23.51
C VAL A 204 -3.79 0.65 -24.51
N LEU A 205 -4.21 1.84 -24.08
CA LEU A 205 -4.35 2.99 -24.96
C LEU A 205 -2.98 3.48 -25.43
N ARG A 206 -2.77 3.51 -26.76
CA ARG A 206 -1.50 3.96 -27.39
C ARG A 206 -1.07 5.36 -26.96
N ASN A 207 -2.04 6.25 -26.72
CA ASN A 207 -1.81 7.63 -26.32
C ASN A 207 -1.99 7.85 -24.80
N GLY A 208 -2.20 6.77 -24.03
CA GLY A 208 -2.54 6.84 -22.60
C GLY A 208 -3.89 7.51 -22.34
N LEU A 209 -4.23 7.69 -21.06
CA LEU A 209 -5.37 8.50 -20.64
C LEU A 209 -5.10 10.00 -20.81
N SER A 210 -6.17 10.80 -20.92
CA SER A 210 -6.06 12.26 -20.82
C SER A 210 -5.35 12.65 -19.51
N PRO A 211 -4.44 13.64 -19.52
CA PRO A 211 -3.67 14.03 -18.33
C PRO A 211 -4.54 14.32 -17.10
N LYS A 212 -5.71 14.93 -17.28
CA LYS A 212 -6.65 15.21 -16.19
C LYS A 212 -7.20 13.93 -15.54
N VAL A 213 -7.58 12.96 -16.37
CA VAL A 213 -8.10 11.66 -15.91
C VAL A 213 -7.00 10.87 -15.22
N HIS A 214 -5.79 10.90 -15.78
CA HIS A 214 -4.63 10.26 -15.21
C HIS A 214 -4.28 10.80 -13.82
N ILE A 215 -4.21 12.13 -13.67
CA ILE A 215 -3.96 12.79 -12.38
C ILE A 215 -5.04 12.43 -11.36
N ALA A 216 -6.31 12.50 -11.77
CA ALA A 216 -7.43 12.14 -10.90
C ALA A 216 -7.33 10.67 -10.45
N TYR A 217 -7.00 9.76 -11.38
CA TYR A 217 -6.83 8.35 -11.10
C TYR A 217 -5.68 8.09 -10.11
N GLN A 218 -4.48 8.63 -10.37
CA GLN A 218 -3.32 8.43 -9.48
C GLN A 218 -3.58 8.98 -8.06
N THR A 219 -4.33 10.08 -7.97
CA THR A 219 -4.64 10.74 -6.71
C THR A 219 -5.72 10.00 -5.91
N LEU A 220 -6.78 9.53 -6.56
CA LEU A 220 -7.99 9.04 -5.89
C LEU A 220 -8.12 7.51 -5.83
N SER A 221 -7.48 6.78 -6.74
CA SER A 221 -7.62 5.31 -6.81
C SER A 221 -7.27 4.63 -5.49
N ARG A 222 -6.16 5.00 -4.85
CA ARG A 222 -5.69 4.42 -3.58
C ARG A 222 -6.68 4.62 -2.42
N PRO A 223 -7.11 5.85 -2.09
CA PRO A 223 -8.08 6.05 -1.01
C PRO A 223 -9.45 5.43 -1.35
N LEU A 224 -9.94 5.55 -2.59
CA LEU A 224 -11.23 4.98 -2.98
C LEU A 224 -11.24 3.45 -2.89
N TRP A 225 -10.20 2.80 -3.41
CA TRP A 225 -10.02 1.36 -3.30
C TRP A 225 -9.99 0.90 -1.84
N SER A 226 -9.28 1.65 -0.99
CA SER A 226 -9.17 1.35 0.45
C SER A 226 -10.50 1.52 1.18
N LEU A 227 -11.34 2.49 0.79
CA LEU A 227 -12.70 2.65 1.30
C LEU A 227 -13.60 1.50 0.87
N ALA A 228 -13.50 1.05 -0.38
CA ALA A 228 -14.26 -0.08 -0.90
C ALA A 228 -13.92 -1.39 -0.14
N ILE A 229 -12.64 -1.66 0.06
CA ILE A 229 -12.19 -2.79 0.88
C ILE A 229 -12.61 -2.60 2.35
N GLY A 230 -12.45 -1.39 2.90
CA GLY A 230 -12.84 -1.06 4.27
C GLY A 230 -14.32 -1.32 4.54
N TRP A 231 -15.19 -1.00 3.59
CA TRP A 231 -16.62 -1.33 3.65
C TRP A 231 -16.86 -2.84 3.74
N MET A 232 -16.16 -3.63 2.91
CA MET A 232 -16.28 -5.08 2.94
C MET A 232 -15.76 -5.69 4.25
N ILE A 233 -14.63 -5.20 4.78
CA ILE A 233 -14.09 -5.61 6.08
C ILE A 233 -15.10 -5.28 7.19
N PHE A 234 -15.71 -4.09 7.16
CA PHE A 234 -16.73 -3.70 8.13
C PHE A 234 -17.94 -4.62 8.10
N LEU A 235 -18.47 -4.94 6.91
CA LEU A 235 -19.58 -5.89 6.78
C LEU A 235 -19.24 -7.29 7.30
N CYS A 236 -18.05 -7.81 6.97
CA CYS A 236 -17.63 -9.14 7.44
C CYS A 236 -17.42 -9.15 8.96
N SER A 237 -16.85 -8.08 9.53
CA SER A 237 -16.59 -7.97 10.97
C SER A 237 -17.85 -7.76 11.81
N THR A 238 -18.97 -7.36 11.18
CA THR A 238 -20.27 -7.12 11.81
C THR A 238 -21.31 -8.22 11.52
N ASP A 239 -20.87 -9.37 11.01
CA ASP A 239 -21.70 -10.51 10.57
C ASP A 239 -22.76 -10.13 9.51
N GLN A 240 -22.51 -9.07 8.74
CA GLN A 240 -23.37 -8.59 7.64
C GLN A 240 -22.81 -8.91 6.24
N GLY A 241 -21.66 -9.57 6.14
CA GLY A 241 -20.95 -9.83 4.88
C GLY A 241 -21.52 -10.96 4.00
N GLY A 242 -22.50 -11.73 4.50
CA GLY A 242 -23.16 -12.80 3.73
C GLY A 242 -22.17 -13.81 3.12
N ILE A 243 -22.33 -14.09 1.82
CA ILE A 243 -21.47 -15.03 1.07
C ILE A 243 -19.98 -14.66 1.17
N VAL A 244 -19.67 -13.36 1.13
CA VAL A 244 -18.28 -12.91 1.20
C VAL A 244 -17.66 -13.26 2.55
N ASN A 245 -18.42 -13.11 3.64
CA ASN A 245 -17.95 -13.53 4.96
C ASN A 245 -17.69 -15.04 5.00
N THR A 246 -18.58 -15.85 4.43
CA THR A 246 -18.42 -17.31 4.36
C THR A 246 -17.13 -17.72 3.63
N ILE A 247 -16.82 -17.08 2.50
CA ILE A 247 -15.61 -17.37 1.73
C ILE A 247 -14.34 -16.95 2.48
N LEU A 248 -14.35 -15.75 3.09
CA LEU A 248 -13.18 -15.17 3.76
C LEU A 248 -12.88 -15.80 5.13
N SER A 249 -13.90 -16.33 5.81
CA SER A 249 -13.77 -17.04 7.10
C SER A 249 -13.51 -18.55 6.93
N TRP A 250 -13.32 -19.02 5.71
CA TRP A 250 -13.18 -20.44 5.44
C TRP A 250 -11.89 -20.99 6.09
N PRO A 251 -11.92 -22.09 6.87
CA PRO A 251 -10.77 -22.57 7.64
C PRO A 251 -9.54 -22.96 6.80
N ILE A 252 -9.70 -23.15 5.49
CA ILE A 252 -8.58 -23.37 4.59
C ILE A 252 -7.57 -22.22 4.60
N TRP A 253 -8.03 -21.00 4.96
CA TRP A 253 -7.20 -19.81 5.07
C TRP A 253 -6.49 -19.65 6.43
N ALA A 254 -6.77 -20.49 7.42
CA ALA A 254 -6.22 -20.36 8.78
C ALA A 254 -4.68 -20.41 8.91
N PRO A 255 -3.87 -21.01 8.00
CA PRO A 255 -2.42 -20.92 8.10
C PRO A 255 -1.82 -19.59 7.58
N LEU A 256 -2.64 -18.56 7.33
CA LEU A 256 -2.21 -17.19 6.95
C LEU A 256 -2.28 -16.18 8.11
#